data_AF-A0A943LA24-F1
#
_entry.id   AF-A0A943LA24-F1
#
_cell.length_a   1.000
_cell.length_b   1.000
_cell.length_c   1.000
_cell.angle_alpha   90.00
_cell.angle_beta   90.00
_cell.angle_gamma   90.00
#
_symmetry.space_group_name_H-M   'P 1'
#
loop_
_entity.id
_entity.type
_entity.pdbx_description
1 polymer ?
#
loop_
_entity_poly.entity_id
_entity_poly.type
_entity_poly.pdbx_seq_one_letter_code
_entity_poly.pdbx_strand_id
1 'polypeptide(L)' 'MRKTSEAQRNADKRWREKNRWYANYLKNRTSARSFIRNKATLEDLEELQNLIEERKMTLSQRCLT' A
#
# COMPACT_ATOMS: atom_id res chain seq x y z
N MET A 1 17.69 20.72 7.30
CA MET A 1 17.04 19.60 6.56
C MET A 1 18.10 18.93 5.70
N ARG A 2 18.45 17.65 5.94
CA ARG A 2 19.52 16.97 5.21
C ARG A 2 19.00 16.58 3.82
N LYS A 3 19.57 17.14 2.76
CA LYS A 3 19.16 16.88 1.37
C LYS A 3 19.68 15.50 0.98
N THR A 4 18.81 14.62 0.49
CA THR A 4 19.22 13.31 -0.06
C THR A 4 20.20 13.54 -1.20
N SER A 5 21.36 12.89 -1.12
CA SER A 5 22.39 13.00 -2.17
C SER A 5 21.86 12.42 -3.49
N GLU A 6 22.43 12.88 -4.61
CA GLU A 6 22.07 12.37 -5.93
C GLU A 6 22.39 10.87 -6.07
N ALA A 7 23.49 10.42 -5.46
CA ALA A 7 23.85 9.01 -5.37
C ALA A 7 22.78 8.16 -4.68
N GLN A 8 22.25 8.62 -3.53
CA GLN A 8 21.17 7.95 -2.82
C GLN A 8 19.89 7.91 -3.66
N ARG A 9 19.53 9.03 -4.31
CA ARG A 9 18.35 9.09 -5.19
C ARG A 9 18.45 8.10 -6.35
N ASN A 10 19.64 7.97 -6.95
CA ASN A 10 19.91 7.04 -8.04
C ASN A 10 19.87 5.58 -7.57
N ALA A 11 20.39 5.28 -6.38
CA ALA A 11 20.28 3.96 -5.77
C ALA A 11 18.82 3.57 -5.50
N ASP A 12 18.03 4.49 -4.92
CA ASP A 12 16.59 4.29 -4.67
C ASP A 12 15.81 4.11 -5.97
N LYS A 13 16.19 4.83 -7.03
CA LYS A 13 15.59 4.66 -8.37
C LYS A 13 15.86 3.26 -8.92
N ARG A 14 17.12 2.81 -8.90
CA ARG A 14 17.50 1.46 -9.38
C ARG A 14 16.81 0.35 -8.59
N TRP A 15 16.72 0.50 -7.26
CA TRP A 15 16.01 -0.48 -6.43
C TRP A 15 14.51 -0.53 -6.77
N ARG A 16 13.86 0.62 -6.97
CA ARG A 16 12.45 0.70 -7.36
C ARG A 16 12.19 0.12 -8.74
N GLU A 17 13.10 0.33 -9.69
CA GLU A 17 13.00 -0.25 -11.05
C GLU A 17 13.10 -1.78 -10.99
N LYS A 18 14.07 -2.32 -10.23
CA LYS A 18 14.24 -3.76 -10.03
C LYS A 18 13.09 -4.40 -9.25
N ASN A 19 12.51 -3.69 -8.28
CA ASN A 19 11.47 -4.19 -7.38
C ASN A 19 10.12 -3.51 -7.61
N ARG A 20 9.76 -3.25 -8.88
CA ARG A 20 8.60 -2.44 -9.25
C ARG A 20 7.31 -2.85 -8.55
N TRP A 21 7.05 -4.17 -8.50
CA TRP A 21 5.88 -4.73 -7.83
C TRP A 21 5.85 -4.42 -6.33
N TYR A 22 6.94 -4.70 -5.61
CA TYR A 22 7.02 -4.47 -4.18
C TYR A 22 7.01 -2.97 -3.83
N ALA A 23 7.68 -2.15 -4.64
CA ALA A 23 7.63 -0.70 -4.50
C ALA A 23 6.21 -0.14 -4.67
N ASN A 24 5.47 -0.64 -5.67
CA ASN A 24 4.06 -0.28 -5.85
C ASN A 24 3.20 -0.75 -4.68
N TYR A 25 3.42 -1.97 -4.17
CA TYR A 25 2.75 -2.47 -2.98
C TYR A 25 2.96 -1.55 -1.77
N LEU A 26 4.20 -1.13 -1.49
CA LEU A 26 4.51 -0.22 -0.39
C LEU A 26 3.88 1.16 -0.56
N LYS A 27 3.88 1.70 -1.78
CA LYS A 27 3.23 2.97 -2.10
C LYS A 27 1.74 2.88 -1.82
N ASN A 28 1.07 1.86 -2.35
CA ASN A 28 -0.37 1.67 -2.16
C ASN A 28 -0.73 1.47 -0.69
N ARG A 29 0.06 0.66 0.04
CA ARG A 29 -0.12 0.46 1.49
C ARG A 29 -0.03 1.76 2.27
N THR A 30 0.95 2.61 1.96
CA THR A 30 1.17 3.88 2.66
C THR A 30 0.04 4.87 2.34
N SER A 31 -0.34 4.98 1.08
CA SER A 31 -1.46 5.82 0.64
C SER A 31 -2.77 5.40 1.30
N ALA A 32 -3.09 4.11 1.30
CA ALA A 32 -4.30 3.58 1.94
C ALA A 32 -4.34 3.90 3.45
N ARG A 33 -3.22 3.69 4.16
CA ARG A 33 -3.11 4.05 5.59
C ARG A 33 -3.37 5.52 5.84
N SER A 34 -2.83 6.41 5.00
CA SER A 34 -3.04 7.84 5.15
C SER A 34 -4.46 8.25 4.80
N PHE A 35 -5.08 7.62 3.81
CA PHE A 35 -6.45 7.90 3.42
C PHE A 35 -7.41 7.57 4.56
N ILE A 36 -7.36 6.34 5.07
CA ILE A 36 -8.18 5.87 6.19
C ILE A 36 -8.00 6.76 7.43
N ARG A 37 -6.77 7.17 7.75
CA ARG A 37 -6.50 7.95 8.97
C ARG A 37 -6.95 9.41 8.87
N ASN A 38 -6.76 10.04 7.71
CA ASN A 38 -6.78 11.51 7.64
C ASN A 38 -7.79 12.08 6.64
N LYS A 39 -8.39 11.26 5.77
CA LYS A 39 -9.19 11.74 4.63
C LYS A 39 -10.56 11.07 4.48
N ALA A 40 -10.66 9.80 4.85
CA ALA A 40 -11.88 9.01 4.64
C ALA A 40 -13.07 9.59 5.40
N THR A 41 -14.22 9.62 4.74
CA THR A 41 -15.53 9.88 5.35
C THR A 41 -16.06 8.62 6.05
N LEU A 42 -17.17 8.74 6.78
CA LEU A 42 -17.80 7.58 7.41
C LEU A 42 -18.23 6.53 6.38
N GLU A 43 -18.83 6.98 5.27
CA GLU A 43 -19.28 6.12 4.17
C GLU A 43 -18.10 5.38 3.52
N ASP A 44 -16.98 6.08 3.29
CA ASP A 44 -15.75 5.45 2.79
C ASP A 44 -15.25 4.35 3.74
N LEU A 45 -15.32 4.58 5.06
CA LEU A 45 -14.86 3.60 6.05
C LEU A 45 -15.77 2.38 6.11
N GLU A 46 -17.07 2.54 5.91
CA GLU A 46 -18.03 1.43 5.85
C GLU A 46 -17.81 0.59 4.58
N GLU A 47 -17.66 1.23 3.42
CA GLU A 47 -17.35 0.53 2.16
C GLU A 47 -16.03 -0.24 2.28
N LEU A 48 -14.97 0.40 2.80
CA LEU A 48 -13.67 -0.22 2.97
C LEU A 48 -13.70 -1.42 3.92
N GLN A 49 -14.54 -1.40 4.95
CA GLN A 49 -14.72 -2.55 5.84
C GLN A 49 -15.28 -3.76 5.10
N ASN A 50 -16.31 -3.56 4.27
CA ASN A 50 -16.90 -4.62 3.46
C ASN A 50 -15.87 -5.22 2.49
N LEU A 51 -15.11 -4.38 1.78
CA LEU A 51 -14.06 -4.82 0.87
C LEU A 51 -12.94 -5.61 1.59
N ILE A 52 -12.60 -5.22 2.82
CA ILE A 52 -11.60 -5.93 3.64
C ILE A 52 -12.13 -7.31 4.00
N GLU A 53 -13.39 -7.43 4.38
CA GLU A 53 -13.98 -8.71 4.79
C GLU A 53 -14.06 -9.68 3.62
N GLU A 54 -14.58 -9.26 2.46
CA GLU A 54 -14.60 -10.06 1.22
C GLU A 54 -13.20 -10.56 0.85
N ARG A 55 -12.18 -9.69 0.98
CA ARG A 55 -10.80 -10.05 0.67
C ARG A 55 -10.24 -11.10 1.64
N LYS A 56 -10.54 -10.99 2.94
CA LYS A 56 -10.15 -11.98 3.95
C LYS A 56 -10.82 -13.32 3.69
N MET A 57 -12.12 -13.33 3.40
CA MET A 57 -12.86 -14.54 3.06
C MET A 57 -12.22 -15.24 1.86
N THR A 58 -11.92 -14.49 0.80
CA THR A 58 -11.25 -15.00 -0.41
C THR A 58 -9.88 -15.61 -0.09
N LEU A 59 -9.10 -14.98 0.79
CA LEU A 59 -7.78 -15.50 1.21
C LEU A 59 -7.90 -16.74 2.09
N SER A 60 -8.88 -16.78 2.99
CA SER A 60 -9.13 -17.90 3.89
C SER A 60 -9.66 -19.12 3.14
N GLN A 61 -10.57 -18.93 2.19
CA GLN A 61 -11.12 -20.01 1.36
C GLN A 61 -10.06 -20.65 0.46
N ARG A 62 -9.13 -19.85 -0.07
CA ARG A 62 -7.94 -20.35 -0.79
C ARG A 62 -7.00 -21.22 0.05
N CYS A 63 -7.15 -21.23 1.37
CA CYS A 63 -6.34 -22.04 2.27
C CYS A 63 -6.99 -23.39 2.63
N LEU A 64 -8.26 -23.59 2.24
CA LEU A 64 -9.06 -24.80 2.53
C LEU A 64 -9.27 -25.71 1.30
N THR A 65 -8.70 -25.33 0.15
CA THR A 65 -8.72 -26.07 -1.12
C THR A 65 -7.29 -26.33 -1.57
#